data_AF-A0AAI8TWQ3-F1
#
_entry.id   AF-A0AAI8TWQ3-F1
#
_cell.length_a   1.000
_cell.length_b   1.000
_cell.length_c   1.000
_cell.angle_alpha   90.00
_cell.angle_beta   90.00
_cell.angle_gamma   90.00
#
_symmetry.space_group_name_H-M   'P 1'
#
loop_
_entity.id
_entity.type
_entity.pdbx_description
1 polymer ?
#
loop_
_entity_poly.entity_id
_entity_poly.type
_entity_poly.pdbx_seq_one_letter_code
_entity_poly.pdbx_strand_id
1 'polypeptide(L)'
;MTSTTRPTTPFHVPAPAATAARPKRNVNWPKLAFLGVLLLVFAVYTEMAMGMQWRTVAGRIGPGFFPRILGATAIAVTVVALARELLARAGEKPADAVEAAEEAAEPDLGRHPLALVAFVVAAATFVALFGVLGAALSGVLFLAATLWFLDREHRVRSLIIAVSVPALLYLAFETGLNVGLPQGILPIG
;
A
#
# COMPACT_ATOMS: atom_id res chain seq x y z
N MET A 1 -82.10 4.04 -43.38
CA MET A 1 -81.69 3.64 -42.02
C MET A 1 -80.45 2.77 -42.14
N THR A 2 -79.27 3.39 -42.05
CA THR A 2 -77.96 2.72 -42.09
C THR A 2 -77.13 3.35 -40.96
N SER A 3 -77.08 2.68 -39.81
CA SER A 3 -76.28 3.14 -38.66
C SER A 3 -74.88 2.52 -38.74
N THR A 4 -73.92 3.35 -39.13
CA THR A 4 -72.48 3.10 -39.07
C THR A 4 -71.99 3.33 -37.62
N THR A 5 -71.56 2.28 -36.94
CA THR A 5 -70.85 2.39 -35.65
C THR A 5 -69.35 2.60 -35.90
N ARG A 6 -68.83 3.77 -35.50
CA ARG A 6 -67.38 4.08 -35.47
C ARG A 6 -66.73 3.38 -34.27
N PRO A 7 -65.52 2.81 -34.39
CA PRO A 7 -64.73 2.39 -33.25
C PRO A 7 -64.10 3.63 -32.58
N THR A 8 -64.41 3.86 -31.30
CA THR A 8 -63.76 4.88 -30.47
C THR A 8 -62.40 4.37 -30.02
N THR A 9 -61.33 4.93 -30.60
CA THR A 9 -59.96 4.74 -30.12
C THR A 9 -59.82 5.40 -28.74
N PRO A 10 -59.37 4.70 -27.69
CA PRO A 10 -59.11 5.36 -26.41
C PRO A 10 -57.90 6.29 -26.57
N PHE A 11 -58.07 7.56 -26.24
CA PHE A 11 -56.99 8.52 -26.12
C PHE A 11 -56.00 8.03 -25.06
N HIS A 12 -54.78 7.65 -25.49
CA HIS A 12 -53.69 7.37 -24.59
C HIS A 12 -53.16 8.70 -24.04
N VAL A 13 -53.51 9.02 -22.79
CA VAL A 13 -52.88 10.11 -22.04
C VAL A 13 -51.49 9.62 -21.63
N PRO A 14 -50.38 10.19 -22.14
CA PRO A 14 -49.07 9.83 -21.65
C PRO A 14 -48.96 10.24 -20.18
N ALA A 15 -48.63 9.27 -19.32
CA ALA A 15 -48.38 9.52 -17.90
C ALA A 15 -47.29 10.60 -17.74
N PRO A 16 -47.41 11.52 -16.77
CA PRO A 16 -46.37 12.50 -16.53
C PRO A 16 -45.05 11.76 -16.28
N ALA A 17 -44.03 12.07 -17.08
CA ALA A 17 -42.70 11.50 -16.97
C ALA A 17 -42.26 11.62 -15.50
N ALA A 18 -42.13 10.46 -14.84
CA ALA A 18 -41.62 10.38 -13.49
C ALA A 18 -40.30 11.15 -13.46
N THR A 19 -40.29 12.29 -12.76
CA THR A 19 -39.09 13.09 -12.58
C THR A 19 -38.09 12.18 -11.89
N ALA A 20 -37.12 11.67 -12.65
CA ALA A 20 -36.06 10.83 -12.13
C ALA A 20 -35.33 11.64 -11.06
N ALA A 21 -35.67 11.38 -9.80
CA ALA A 21 -35.07 12.04 -8.66
C ALA A 21 -33.56 11.81 -8.75
N ARG A 22 -32.78 12.88 -8.95
CA ARG A 22 -31.32 12.79 -8.98
C ARG A 22 -30.89 12.12 -7.67
N PRO A 23 -30.17 10.98 -7.72
CA PRO A 23 -29.71 10.34 -6.50
C PRO A 23 -28.88 11.34 -5.71
N LYS A 24 -29.26 11.59 -4.44
CA LYS A 24 -28.50 12.46 -3.54
C LYS A 24 -27.14 11.83 -3.29
N ARG A 25 -26.07 12.48 -3.75
CA ARG A 25 -24.68 12.08 -3.49
C ARG A 25 -24.36 12.27 -2.01
N ASN A 26 -24.22 11.19 -1.26
CA ASN A 26 -23.80 11.18 0.14
C ASN A 26 -22.26 11.23 0.22
N VAL A 27 -21.71 12.43 0.06
CA VAL A 27 -20.27 12.66 0.18
C VAL A 27 -19.84 12.50 1.64
N ASN A 28 -18.87 11.63 1.93
CA ASN A 28 -18.31 11.48 3.27
C ASN A 28 -17.31 12.61 3.57
N TRP A 29 -17.83 13.76 3.97
CA TRP A 29 -17.05 14.95 4.31
C TRP A 29 -15.88 14.71 5.28
N PRO A 30 -16.02 13.92 6.36
CA PRO A 30 -14.89 13.62 7.25
C PRO A 30 -13.77 12.86 6.55
N LYS A 31 -14.11 11.90 5.68
CA LYS A 31 -13.14 11.12 4.90
C LYS A 31 -12.41 11.99 3.88
N LEU A 32 -13.12 12.90 3.22
CA LEU A 32 -12.50 13.88 2.33
C LEU A 32 -11.58 14.85 3.06
N ALA A 33 -11.98 15.34 4.23
CA ALA A 33 -11.14 16.21 5.05
C ALA A 33 -9.87 15.47 5.49
N PHE A 34 -10.00 14.23 5.95
CA PHE A 34 -8.86 13.37 6.30
C PHE A 34 -7.91 13.16 5.12
N LEU A 35 -8.44 12.71 3.97
CA LEU A 35 -7.64 12.48 2.77
C LEU A 35 -6.99 13.78 2.25
N GLY A 36 -7.67 14.92 2.38
CA GLY A 36 -7.13 16.23 2.03
C GLY A 36 -5.96 16.65 2.92
N VAL A 37 -6.08 16.45 4.24
CA VAL A 37 -4.97 16.69 5.19
C VAL A 37 -3.83 15.71 4.93
N LEU A 38 -4.13 14.43 4.71
CA LEU A 38 -3.13 13.41 4.39
C LEU A 38 -2.36 13.75 3.10
N LEU A 39 -3.07 14.22 2.06
CA LEU A 39 -2.46 14.67 0.82
C LEU A 39 -1.52 15.87 1.07
N LEU A 40 -1.94 16.83 1.89
CA LEU A 40 -1.10 17.97 2.26
C LEU A 40 0.17 17.52 2.99
N VAL A 41 0.06 16.57 3.92
CA VAL A 41 1.21 16.01 4.64
C VAL A 41 2.19 15.34 3.67
N PHE A 42 1.70 14.50 2.75
CA PHE A 42 2.56 13.87 1.76
C PHE A 42 3.16 14.85 0.75
N ALA A 43 2.45 15.92 0.40
CA ALA A 43 2.97 17.00 -0.43
C ALA A 43 4.14 17.71 0.28
N VAL A 44 3.97 18.13 1.54
CA VAL A 44 5.03 18.76 2.34
C VAL A 44 6.23 17.81 2.50
N TYR A 45 5.98 16.54 2.82
CA TYR A 45 7.03 15.52 2.89
C TYR A 45 7.82 15.40 1.59
N THR A 46 7.12 15.37 0.45
CA THR A 46 7.74 15.24 -0.88
C THR A 46 8.53 16.50 -1.25
N GLU A 47 8.01 17.69 -0.93
CA GLU A 47 8.73 18.96 -1.10
C GLU A 47 10.04 18.99 -0.29
N MET A 48 9.99 18.58 0.99
CA MET A 48 11.21 18.42 1.80
C MET A 48 12.18 17.43 1.15
N ALA A 49 11.67 16.35 0.56
CA ALA A 49 12.46 15.38 -0.16
C ALA A 49 13.07 15.92 -1.47
N MET A 50 12.41 16.87 -2.14
CA MET A 50 12.94 17.56 -3.32
C MET A 50 14.16 18.42 -3.00
N GLY A 51 14.31 18.89 -1.76
CA GLY A 51 15.53 19.59 -1.32
C GLY A 51 16.79 18.71 -1.21
N MET A 52 16.66 17.37 -1.22
CA MET A 52 17.78 16.44 -1.02
C MET A 52 18.44 16.01 -2.34
N GLN A 53 19.74 15.69 -2.33
CA GLN A 53 20.45 15.21 -3.51
C GLN A 53 19.88 13.87 -4.00
N TRP A 54 19.61 13.76 -5.31
CA TRP A 54 19.12 12.50 -5.93
C TRP A 54 20.20 11.42 -6.01
N ARG A 55 21.41 11.84 -6.37
CA ARG A 55 22.62 11.02 -6.36
C ARG A 55 23.72 11.75 -5.61
N THR A 56 24.65 10.99 -5.04
CA THR A 56 25.87 11.54 -4.46
C THR A 56 26.84 11.95 -5.56
N VAL A 57 27.87 12.72 -5.20
CA VAL A 57 28.96 13.12 -6.12
C VAL A 57 29.67 11.89 -6.72
N ALA A 58 29.72 10.77 -5.98
CA ALA A 58 30.27 9.50 -6.43
C ALA A 58 29.31 8.71 -7.35
N GLY A 59 28.20 9.29 -7.81
CA GLY A 59 27.23 8.66 -8.69
C GLY A 59 26.30 7.63 -8.03
N ARG A 60 26.44 7.40 -6.72
CA ARG A 60 25.61 6.48 -5.94
C ARG A 60 24.27 7.12 -5.57
N ILE A 61 23.30 6.34 -5.11
CA ILE A 61 22.02 6.89 -4.67
C ILE A 61 22.17 7.85 -3.49
N GLY A 62 21.55 9.01 -3.62
CA GLY A 62 21.52 10.06 -2.60
C GLY A 62 20.34 9.90 -1.64
N PRO A 63 20.35 10.63 -0.51
CA PRO A 63 19.33 10.53 0.52
C PRO A 63 17.93 10.97 0.04
N GLY A 64 17.84 11.73 -1.06
CA GLY A 64 16.57 12.15 -1.63
C GLY A 64 15.85 11.10 -2.48
N PHE A 65 16.52 10.03 -2.92
CA PHE A 65 15.93 9.05 -3.84
C PHE A 65 14.70 8.34 -3.27
N PHE A 66 14.86 7.66 -2.13
CA PHE A 66 13.76 6.91 -1.51
C PHE A 66 12.62 7.81 -1.03
N PRO A 67 12.87 8.93 -0.31
CA PRO A 67 11.80 9.81 0.15
C PRO A 67 10.97 10.40 -0.99
N ARG A 68 11.58 10.74 -2.14
CA ARG A 68 10.84 11.27 -3.29
C ARG A 68 9.94 10.21 -3.94
N ILE A 69 10.44 8.98 -4.11
CA ILE A 69 9.62 7.89 -4.67
C ILE A 69 8.47 7.58 -3.72
N LEU A 70 8.76 7.43 -2.42
CA LEU A 70 7.74 7.15 -1.41
C LEU A 70 6.67 8.25 -1.38
N GLY A 71 7.10 9.51 -1.35
CA GLY A 71 6.22 10.68 -1.36
C GLY A 71 5.36 10.74 -2.62
N ALA A 72 5.96 10.56 -3.81
CA ALA A 72 5.23 10.55 -5.07
C ALA A 72 4.19 9.42 -5.15
N THR A 73 4.55 8.20 -4.73
CA THR A 73 3.61 7.07 -4.70
C THR A 73 2.49 7.31 -3.68
N ALA A 74 2.80 7.83 -2.49
CA ALA A 74 1.81 8.14 -1.47
C ALA A 74 0.82 9.23 -1.93
N ILE A 75 1.32 10.28 -2.60
CA ILE A 75 0.48 11.30 -3.24
C ILE A 75 -0.41 10.65 -4.31
N ALA A 76 0.14 9.84 -5.20
CA ALA A 76 -0.61 9.19 -6.27
C ALA A 76 -1.75 8.32 -5.73
N VAL A 77 -1.47 7.47 -4.74
CA VAL A 77 -2.48 6.61 -4.09
C VAL A 77 -3.55 7.46 -3.41
N THR A 78 -3.16 8.53 -2.71
CA THR A 78 -4.08 9.43 -2.00
C THR A 78 -4.98 10.21 -2.97
N VAL A 79 -4.44 10.69 -4.10
CA VAL A 79 -5.20 11.34 -5.17
C VAL A 79 -6.19 10.35 -5.79
N VAL A 80 -5.78 9.10 -6.04
CA VAL A 80 -6.68 8.06 -6.54
C VAL A 80 -7.80 7.78 -5.53
N ALA A 81 -7.50 7.71 -4.23
CA ALA A 81 -8.49 7.52 -3.19
C ALA A 81 -9.48 8.70 -3.10
N LEU A 82 -8.98 9.94 -3.17
CA LEU A 82 -9.81 11.15 -3.23
C LEU A 82 -10.71 11.18 -4.46
N ALA A 83 -10.15 10.87 -5.64
CA ALA A 83 -10.92 10.81 -6.88
C ALA A 83 -12.02 9.74 -6.78
N ARG A 84 -11.71 8.54 -6.27
CA ARG A 84 -12.70 7.49 -6.03
C ARG A 84 -13.81 7.95 -5.08
N GLU A 85 -13.48 8.64 -3.99
CA GLU A 85 -14.47 9.15 -3.04
C GLU A 85 -15.36 10.25 -3.66
N LEU A 86 -14.79 11.12 -4.50
CA LEU A 86 -15.54 12.19 -5.19
C LEU A 86 -16.42 11.67 -6.32
N LEU A 87 -15.97 10.61 -7.00
CA LEU A 87 -16.69 9.95 -8.11
C LEU A 87 -17.65 8.86 -7.63
N ALA A 88 -17.50 8.36 -6.39
CA ALA A 88 -18.35 7.34 -5.82
C ALA A 88 -19.82 7.78 -5.85
N ARG A 89 -20.69 6.91 -6.38
CA ARG A 89 -22.14 7.09 -6.32
C ARG A 89 -22.62 6.65 -4.95
N ALA A 90 -23.72 7.26 -4.49
CA ALA A 90 -24.33 6.90 -3.23
C ALA A 90 -24.75 5.41 -3.22
N GLY A 91 -23.90 4.55 -2.65
CA GLY A 91 -24.14 3.12 -2.56
C GLY A 91 -22.94 2.23 -2.89
N GLU A 92 -21.93 2.72 -3.62
CA GLU A 92 -20.66 1.98 -3.72
C GLU A 92 -19.83 2.29 -2.49
N LYS A 93 -19.53 1.27 -1.70
CA LYS A 93 -18.59 1.32 -0.59
C LYS A 93 -17.27 0.76 -1.12
N PRO A 94 -16.28 1.58 -1.50
CA PRO A 94 -14.92 1.09 -1.71
C PRO A 94 -14.11 1.51 -0.49
N ALA A 95 -14.15 0.69 0.55
CA ALA A 95 -13.25 0.76 1.69
C ALA A 95 -12.30 -0.45 1.78
N ASP A 96 -12.47 -1.46 0.92
CA ASP A 96 -11.84 -2.76 1.15
C ASP A 96 -10.35 -2.82 0.81
N ALA A 97 -9.82 -1.97 -0.07
CA ALA A 97 -8.42 -2.15 -0.53
C ALA A 97 -7.36 -1.62 0.45
N VAL A 98 -7.71 -0.62 1.28
CA VAL A 98 -6.78 -0.06 2.28
C VAL A 98 -6.99 -0.79 3.60
N GLU A 99 -8.23 -1.00 4.04
CA GLU A 99 -8.51 -1.79 5.25
C GLU A 99 -8.04 -3.24 5.09
N ALA A 100 -8.19 -3.90 3.92
CA ALA A 100 -7.65 -5.26 3.73
C ALA A 100 -6.12 -5.30 3.61
N ALA A 101 -5.49 -4.23 3.13
CA ALA A 101 -4.04 -4.13 3.14
C ALA A 101 -3.52 -3.89 4.56
N GLU A 102 -4.24 -3.12 5.37
CA GLU A 102 -3.93 -2.84 6.78
C GLU A 102 -4.16 -4.09 7.64
N GLU A 103 -5.26 -4.83 7.43
CA GLU A 103 -5.55 -6.09 8.14
C GLU A 103 -4.64 -7.24 7.70
N ALA A 104 -4.17 -7.25 6.44
CA ALA A 104 -3.14 -8.20 6.00
C ALA A 104 -1.71 -7.81 6.43
N ALA A 105 -1.48 -6.52 6.70
CA ALA A 105 -0.17 -5.99 7.11
C ALA A 105 -0.05 -5.75 8.62
N GLU A 106 -1.13 -5.84 9.39
CA GLU A 106 -1.09 -5.98 10.84
C GLU A 106 -0.63 -7.40 11.16
N PRO A 107 0.65 -7.62 11.54
CA PRO A 107 0.96 -8.83 12.27
C PRO A 107 0.06 -8.86 13.51
N ASP A 108 -0.61 -9.98 13.79
CA ASP A 108 -1.42 -10.22 15.00
C ASP A 108 -0.50 -10.23 16.25
N LEU A 109 0.08 -9.06 16.55
CA LEU A 109 0.98 -8.79 17.66
C LEU A 109 0.20 -8.59 18.96
N GLY A 110 -1.11 -8.32 18.86
CA GLY A 110 -1.99 -7.96 19.96
C GLY A 110 -2.44 -9.13 20.84
N ARG A 111 -2.37 -10.37 20.34
CA ARG A 111 -2.80 -11.57 21.12
C ARG A 111 -1.67 -12.35 21.79
N HIS A 112 -0.41 -12.05 21.45
CA HIS A 112 0.75 -12.79 21.95
C HIS A 112 1.90 -11.84 22.33
N PRO A 113 1.94 -11.30 23.56
CA PRO A 113 3.01 -10.40 24.00
C PRO A 113 4.39 -11.03 23.89
N LEU A 114 4.49 -12.35 24.02
CA LEU A 114 5.74 -13.09 23.83
C LEU A 114 6.22 -13.11 22.38
N ALA A 115 5.30 -13.14 21.40
CA ALA A 115 5.64 -13.06 19.98
C ALA A 115 6.19 -11.67 19.63
N LEU A 116 5.57 -10.61 20.17
CA LEU A 116 6.06 -9.25 20.02
C LEU A 116 7.46 -9.10 20.61
N VAL A 117 7.69 -9.58 21.84
CA VAL A 117 9.01 -9.55 22.47
C VAL A 117 10.03 -10.34 21.64
N ALA A 118 9.69 -11.54 21.18
CA ALA A 118 10.56 -12.36 20.34
C ALA A 118 10.92 -11.66 19.02
N PHE A 119 9.95 -11.04 18.36
CA PHE A 119 10.16 -10.25 17.14
C PHE A 119 11.07 -9.05 17.38
N VAL A 120 10.84 -8.29 18.47
CA VAL A 120 11.70 -7.16 18.85
C VAL A 120 13.13 -7.62 19.12
N VAL A 121 13.32 -8.74 19.82
CA VAL A 121 14.64 -9.32 20.06
C VAL A 121 15.30 -9.77 18.75
N ALA A 122 14.54 -10.40 17.84
CA ALA A 122 15.04 -10.79 16.53
C ALA A 122 15.45 -9.57 15.70
N ALA A 123 14.67 -8.49 15.71
CA ALA A 123 14.97 -7.24 15.02
C ALA A 123 16.20 -6.55 15.62
N ALA A 124 16.33 -6.51 16.95
CA ALA A 124 17.53 -5.97 17.61
C ALA A 124 18.78 -6.79 17.26
N THR A 125 18.65 -8.12 17.24
CA THR A 125 19.72 -9.05 16.83
C THR A 125 20.11 -8.83 15.37
N PHE A 126 19.13 -8.64 14.48
CA PHE A 126 19.36 -8.28 13.09
C PHE A 126 20.20 -7.02 12.97
N VAL A 127 19.83 -5.93 13.66
CA VAL A 127 20.56 -4.67 13.63
C VAL A 127 22.00 -4.85 14.13
N ALA A 128 22.19 -5.59 15.22
CA ALA A 128 23.52 -5.87 15.78
C ALA A 128 24.40 -6.68 14.80
N LEU A 129 23.80 -7.64 14.09
CA LEU A 129 24.48 -8.50 13.13
C LEU A 129 24.65 -7.85 11.76
N PHE A 130 23.89 -6.82 11.42
CA PHE A 130 23.85 -6.22 10.08
C PHE A 130 25.22 -5.76 9.60
N GLY A 131 25.99 -5.11 10.48
CA GLY A 131 27.35 -4.65 10.16
C GLY A 131 28.40 -5.77 10.10
N VAL A 132 28.20 -6.86 10.86
CA VAL A 132 29.17 -7.95 10.97
C VAL A 132 28.94 -9.01 9.90
N LEU A 133 27.73 -9.57 9.84
CA LEU A 133 27.35 -10.63 8.89
C LEU A 133 27.01 -10.09 7.51
N GLY A 134 26.71 -8.80 7.39
CA GLY A 134 26.29 -8.18 6.14
C GLY A 134 24.79 -8.26 5.92
N ALA A 135 24.29 -7.46 4.97
CA ALA A 135 22.87 -7.24 4.76
C ALA A 135 22.12 -8.52 4.32
N ALA A 136 22.72 -9.31 3.42
CA ALA A 136 22.11 -10.54 2.93
C ALA A 136 21.93 -11.57 4.04
N LEU A 137 23.02 -11.95 4.72
CA LEU A 137 22.99 -12.97 5.78
C LEU A 137 22.14 -12.57 6.98
N SER A 138 22.33 -11.35 7.47
CA SER A 138 21.53 -10.85 8.60
C SER A 138 20.03 -10.85 8.23
N GLY A 139 19.68 -10.47 7.01
CA GLY A 139 18.31 -10.51 6.50
C GLY A 139 17.76 -11.94 6.43
N VAL A 140 18.54 -12.91 5.95
CA VAL A 140 18.15 -14.32 5.91
C VAL A 140 17.90 -14.87 7.32
N LEU A 141 18.80 -14.61 8.26
CA LEU A 141 18.63 -15.05 9.65
C LEU A 141 17.40 -14.41 10.30
N PHE A 142 17.19 -13.11 10.08
CA PHE A 142 16.04 -12.38 10.61
C PHE A 142 14.71 -12.91 10.08
N LEU A 143 14.58 -13.07 8.75
CA LEU A 143 13.37 -13.61 8.15
C LEU A 143 13.16 -15.07 8.55
N ALA A 144 14.23 -15.89 8.57
CA ALA A 144 14.14 -17.27 8.98
C ALA A 144 13.64 -17.40 10.42
N ALA A 145 14.21 -16.62 11.36
CA ALA A 145 13.78 -16.61 12.76
C ALA A 145 12.32 -16.16 12.91
N THR A 146 11.94 -15.10 12.19
CA THR A 146 10.57 -14.54 12.24
C THR A 146 9.55 -15.52 11.67
N LEU A 147 9.81 -16.07 10.48
CA LEU A 147 8.91 -17.01 9.82
C LEU A 147 8.85 -18.36 10.53
N TRP A 148 9.95 -18.83 11.13
CA TRP A 148 9.92 -20.05 11.94
C TRP A 148 9.04 -19.89 13.19
N PHE A 149 8.98 -18.69 13.75
CA PHE A 149 8.13 -18.40 14.89
C PHE A 149 6.65 -18.23 14.49
N LEU A 150 6.40 -17.57 13.34
CA LEU A 150 5.06 -17.17 12.89
C LEU A 150 4.35 -18.23 12.03
N ASP A 151 5.07 -18.94 11.16
CA ASP A 151 4.53 -19.94 10.22
C ASP A 151 5.11 -21.33 10.53
N ARG A 152 4.51 -22.01 11.52
CA ARG A 152 4.96 -23.34 11.96
C ARG A 152 4.57 -24.47 11.00
N GLU A 153 3.56 -24.26 10.17
CA GLU A 153 2.99 -25.29 9.29
C GLU A 153 3.79 -25.47 7.99
N HIS A 154 4.32 -24.38 7.40
CA HIS A 154 4.97 -24.44 6.08
C HIS A 154 6.47 -24.09 6.12
N ARG A 155 7.23 -24.80 6.97
CA ARG A 155 8.67 -24.54 7.18
C ARG A 155 9.51 -24.48 5.90
N VAL A 156 9.21 -25.30 4.89
CA VAL A 156 9.93 -25.30 3.60
C VAL A 156 9.66 -24.02 2.82
N ARG A 157 8.39 -23.59 2.71
CA ARG A 157 8.01 -22.34 2.05
C ARG A 157 8.63 -21.15 2.79
N SER A 158 8.55 -21.17 4.11
CA SER A 158 9.16 -20.15 4.97
C SER A 158 10.67 -20.06 4.78
N LEU A 159 11.38 -21.19 4.64
CA LEU A 159 12.81 -21.19 4.35
C LEU A 159 13.13 -20.61 2.96
N ILE A 160 12.35 -20.98 1.94
CA ILE A 160 12.51 -20.43 0.58
C ILE A 160 12.33 -18.91 0.61
N ILE A 161 11.27 -18.40 1.26
CA ILE A 161 11.01 -16.96 1.40
C ILE A 161 12.15 -16.30 2.18
N ALA A 162 12.59 -16.91 3.29
CA ALA A 162 13.65 -16.37 4.12
C ALA A 162 15.00 -16.23 3.41
N VAL A 163 15.29 -17.08 2.42
CA VAL A 163 16.52 -16.98 1.62
C VAL A 163 16.31 -16.07 0.42
N SER A 164 15.25 -16.31 -0.35
CA SER A 164 15.01 -15.63 -1.62
C SER A 164 14.72 -14.15 -1.45
N VAL A 165 13.89 -13.74 -0.47
CA VAL A 165 13.51 -12.33 -0.31
C VAL A 165 14.72 -11.46 0.05
N PRO A 166 15.54 -11.79 1.07
CA PRO A 166 16.71 -10.98 1.39
C PRO A 166 17.76 -10.98 0.29
N ALA A 167 17.97 -12.13 -0.39
CA ALA A 167 18.92 -12.22 -1.50
C ALA A 167 18.50 -11.36 -2.70
N LEU A 168 17.23 -11.43 -3.10
CA LEU A 168 16.70 -10.61 -4.20
C LEU A 168 16.74 -9.12 -3.85
N LEU A 169 16.42 -8.77 -2.60
CA LEU A 169 16.47 -7.38 -2.13
C LEU A 169 17.91 -6.86 -2.11
N TYR A 170 18.85 -7.68 -1.67
CA TYR A 170 20.28 -7.39 -1.69
C TYR A 170 20.76 -7.10 -3.12
N LEU A 171 20.46 -8.00 -4.06
CA LEU A 171 20.83 -7.84 -5.47
C LEU A 171 20.16 -6.62 -6.10
N ALA A 172 18.89 -6.34 -5.79
CA ALA A 172 18.19 -5.15 -6.28
C ALA A 172 18.87 -3.86 -5.78
N PHE A 173 19.30 -3.83 -4.51
CA PHE A 173 20.01 -2.68 -3.94
C PHE A 173 21.43 -2.50 -4.47
N GLU A 174 22.16 -3.59 -4.62
CA GLU A 174 23.53 -3.57 -5.11
C GLU A 174 23.60 -3.26 -6.61
N THR A 175 22.87 -4.01 -7.45
CA THR A 175 22.95 -3.89 -8.91
C THR A 175 22.02 -2.83 -9.49
N GLY A 176 20.78 -2.75 -8.98
CA GLY A 176 19.78 -1.81 -9.49
C GLY A 176 20.00 -0.39 -8.98
N LEU A 177 20.37 -0.27 -7.71
CA LEU A 177 20.41 1.00 -6.98
C LEU A 177 21.86 1.46 -6.66
N ASN A 178 22.87 0.63 -6.92
CA ASN A 178 24.29 0.91 -6.63
C ASN A 178 24.50 1.43 -5.19
N VAL A 179 23.80 0.80 -4.26
CA VAL A 179 23.92 1.05 -2.82
C VAL A 179 25.03 0.15 -2.29
N GLY A 180 25.86 0.70 -1.42
CA GLY A 180 26.97 -0.07 -0.83
C GLY A 180 26.49 -0.62 0.48
N LEU A 181 25.79 -1.73 0.39
CA LEU A 181 25.35 -2.50 1.55
C LEU A 181 26.56 -3.15 2.22
N PRO A 182 26.51 -3.37 3.56
CA PRO A 182 27.53 -4.15 4.23
C PRO A 182 27.56 -5.57 3.65
N GLN A 183 28.71 -5.95 3.08
CA GLN A 183 28.97 -7.29 2.56
C GLN A 183 29.13 -8.29 3.72
N GLY A 184 29.69 -7.82 4.85
CA GLY A 184 29.94 -8.64 6.02
C GLY A 184 31.03 -9.69 5.79
N ILE A 185 30.82 -10.88 6.35
CA ILE A 185 31.79 -12.00 6.31
C ILE A 185 31.75 -12.75 4.97
N LEU A 186 30.64 -12.69 4.23
CA LEU A 186 30.56 -13.29 2.90
C LEU A 186 30.84 -12.22 1.82
N PRO A 187 31.89 -12.40 1.00
CA PRO A 187 32.08 -11.56 -0.17
C PRO A 187 31.12 -12.05 -1.26
N ILE A 188 29.90 -11.50 -1.30
CA ILE A 188 28.88 -11.84 -2.32
C ILE A 188 28.86 -10.82 -3.47
N GLY A 189 29.86 -9.94 -3.54
CA GLY A 189 30.03 -8.90 -4.56
C GLY A 189 31.29 -9.07 -5.39
#